data_AF-T0QAZ1-F1
#
_entry.id   AF-T0QAZ1-F1
#
_cell.length_a   1.000
_cell.length_b   1.000
_cell.length_c   1.000
_cell.angle_alpha   90.00
_cell.angle_beta   90.00
_cell.angle_gamma   90.00
#
_symmetry.space_group_name_H-M   'P 1'
#
loop_
_entity.id
_entity.type
_entity.pdbx_description
1 polymer ?
#
loop_
_entity_poly.entity_id
_entity_poly.type
_entity_poly.pdbx_seq_one_letter_code
_entity_poly.pdbx_strand_id
1 'polypeptide(L)'
;MKGKAKRVDVHVRIRPLVGDEVDRGDEELLFETPAPSTLVVEAPKTDADDVDYVEVLGFTVPKSKPKRRKTYRYFASIQRDKTNGEFFEAAVGPLVATALDGRTACVFAYGHTGSGKTHTILGYGNERGMYDLATVQLFGALDELNERNSEPRDVLQVQVRFNEIYNGEVYDLLNDSAKCFVREDAHGKIQIRGELVTDDETGLVKPSSSATRVATTAGELWDVVQVGMRARSTGNSNVHRASSRSHALLELEIVTDRILRLREDVIEVEAALTRVGHERDTLEMDIFVRQHDKVEGKWVKKADARGASQDECSLLLDLRKELVQLDKAIEAAHGAVAAAQAAGAPCLGGTLVFVDLAGSEHAGSASDGIVKNETEQQECREINKSLSALKACFRSQAKNLSSTSCYRNSKLTLLLRDHFRTAQSKTMMVGTISPSSVHAVQTTHTLQYAQLVGEP
;
A
#
# COMPACT_ATOMS: atom_id res chain seq x y z
N MET A 1 0.74 13.16 28.29
CA MET A 1 -0.37 13.60 27.42
C MET A 1 -0.84 12.40 26.61
N LYS A 2 -2.11 11.98 26.72
CA LYS A 2 -2.68 11.00 25.77
C LYS A 2 -2.69 11.69 24.40
N GLY A 3 -1.99 11.13 23.41
CA GLY A 3 -1.97 11.68 22.06
C GLY A 3 -3.39 11.80 21.49
N LYS A 4 -3.66 12.84 20.70
CA LYS A 4 -4.93 12.97 19.98
C LYS A 4 -5.12 11.71 19.12
N ALA A 5 -6.31 11.11 19.16
CA ALA A 5 -6.66 9.97 18.30
C ALA A 5 -6.42 10.35 16.84
N LYS A 6 -5.66 9.51 16.13
CA LYS A 6 -5.29 9.75 14.75
C LYS A 6 -6.43 9.26 13.86
N ARG A 7 -7.28 10.19 13.42
CA ARG A 7 -8.50 9.91 12.69
C ARG A 7 -8.21 9.81 11.18
N VAL A 8 -8.96 8.94 10.51
CA VAL A 8 -8.97 8.88 9.05
C VAL A 8 -10.07 9.80 8.55
N ASP A 9 -9.72 10.74 7.67
CA ASP A 9 -10.69 11.63 7.03
C ASP A 9 -11.38 10.88 5.90
N VAL A 10 -12.70 10.69 6.01
CA VAL A 10 -13.46 9.90 5.04
C VAL A 10 -14.27 10.81 4.13
N HIS A 11 -13.94 10.82 2.86
CA HIS A 11 -14.65 11.55 1.81
C HIS A 11 -15.48 10.57 0.99
N VAL A 12 -16.72 10.92 0.66
CA VAL A 12 -17.57 10.11 -0.23
C VAL A 12 -17.61 10.77 -1.59
N ARG A 13 -17.34 10.01 -2.64
CA ARG A 13 -17.42 10.45 -4.03
C ARG A 13 -18.44 9.60 -4.79
N ILE A 14 -19.52 10.23 -5.21
CA ILE A 14 -20.58 9.61 -6.02
C ILE A 14 -20.31 10.00 -7.48
N ARG A 15 -20.05 9.02 -8.34
CA ARG A 15 -19.86 9.26 -9.77
C ARG A 15 -21.21 9.43 -10.48
N PRO A 16 -21.26 10.02 -11.69
CA PRO A 16 -22.46 9.96 -12.52
C PRO A 16 -22.73 8.53 -13.01
N LEU A 17 -23.93 8.29 -13.54
CA LEU A 17 -24.21 7.09 -14.33
C LEU A 17 -23.27 7.03 -15.54
N VAL A 18 -22.72 5.84 -15.82
CA VAL A 18 -21.88 5.63 -17.01
C VAL A 18 -22.71 5.17 -18.20
N GLY A 19 -22.18 5.30 -19.43
CA GLY A 19 -22.90 4.98 -20.68
C GLY A 19 -23.64 3.64 -20.63
N ASP A 20 -22.95 2.56 -20.27
CA ASP A 20 -23.57 1.23 -20.16
C ASP A 20 -24.74 1.16 -19.14
N GLU A 21 -24.71 1.97 -18.07
CA GLU A 21 -25.81 2.03 -17.09
C GLU A 21 -26.99 2.83 -17.63
N VAL A 22 -26.72 3.92 -18.36
CA VAL A 22 -27.74 4.72 -19.04
C VAL A 22 -28.44 3.91 -20.12
N ASP A 23 -27.68 3.17 -20.94
CA ASP A 23 -28.19 2.34 -22.03
C ASP A 23 -29.07 1.20 -21.54
N ARG A 24 -28.77 0.64 -20.35
CA ARG A 24 -29.63 -0.34 -19.68
C ARG A 24 -30.87 0.27 -19.03
N GLY A 25 -30.92 1.59 -18.88
CA GLY A 25 -31.98 2.28 -18.14
C GLY A 25 -31.92 2.02 -16.63
N ASP A 26 -30.72 1.88 -16.06
CA ASP A 26 -30.53 1.68 -14.62
C ASP A 26 -31.14 2.88 -13.86
N GLU A 27 -32.10 2.63 -12.95
CA GLU A 27 -32.60 3.68 -12.06
C GLU A 27 -31.52 4.14 -11.06
N GLU A 28 -31.54 5.41 -10.67
CA GLU A 28 -30.61 5.94 -9.67
C GLU A 28 -31.08 5.75 -8.23
N LEU A 29 -30.12 5.56 -7.32
CA LEU A 29 -30.31 5.74 -5.89
C LEU A 29 -30.55 7.21 -5.57
N LEU A 30 -31.45 7.47 -4.62
CA LEU A 30 -31.70 8.80 -4.10
C LEU A 30 -30.64 9.13 -3.05
N PHE A 31 -29.92 10.24 -3.22
CA PHE A 31 -28.90 10.72 -2.30
C PHE A 31 -29.33 12.06 -1.70
N GLU A 32 -29.50 12.12 -0.38
CA GLU A 32 -29.77 13.36 0.35
C GLU A 32 -28.64 13.65 1.35
N THR A 33 -28.21 14.90 1.45
CA THR A 33 -27.17 15.33 2.40
C THR A 33 -27.77 16.29 3.42
N PRO A 34 -28.47 15.78 4.47
CA PRO A 34 -29.14 16.64 5.46
C PRO A 34 -28.17 17.41 6.35
N ALA A 35 -26.90 17.02 6.41
CA ALA A 35 -25.82 17.72 7.08
C ALA A 35 -24.48 17.42 6.39
N PRO A 36 -23.44 18.28 6.52
CA PRO A 36 -22.18 18.12 5.78
C PRO A 36 -21.50 16.75 5.95
N SER A 37 -21.65 16.12 7.11
CA SER A 37 -21.04 14.84 7.45
C SER A 37 -22.01 13.65 7.42
N THR A 38 -23.20 13.82 6.85
CA THR A 38 -24.28 12.82 6.87
C THR A 38 -24.86 12.61 5.48
N LEU A 39 -24.89 11.36 5.00
CA LEU A 39 -25.48 10.96 3.73
C LEU A 39 -26.68 10.04 3.99
N VAL A 40 -27.82 10.33 3.39
CA VAL A 40 -28.96 9.42 3.33
C VAL A 40 -29.04 8.84 1.92
N VAL A 41 -29.17 7.53 1.84
CA VAL A 41 -29.32 6.79 0.58
C VAL A 41 -30.65 6.05 0.60
N GLU A 42 -31.42 6.20 -0.46
CA GLU A 42 -32.71 5.51 -0.64
C GLU A 42 -32.72 4.77 -1.97
N ALA A 43 -32.90 3.44 -1.92
CA ALA A 43 -33.09 2.64 -3.13
C ALA A 43 -34.50 2.84 -3.71
N PRO A 44 -34.69 2.79 -5.04
CA PRO A 44 -36.02 2.80 -5.66
C PRO A 44 -36.92 1.67 -5.15
N LYS A 45 -38.23 1.81 -5.37
CA LYS A 45 -39.20 0.78 -4.98
C LYS A 45 -39.15 -0.33 -6.01
N THR A 46 -39.09 -1.57 -5.56
CA THR A 46 -39.14 -2.76 -6.41
C THR A 46 -40.40 -3.56 -6.12
N ASP A 47 -40.83 -4.41 -7.06
CA ASP A 47 -41.95 -5.33 -6.85
C ASP A 47 -41.75 -6.22 -5.61
N ALA A 48 -40.49 -6.52 -5.28
CA ALA A 48 -40.12 -7.31 -4.11
C ALA A 48 -40.47 -6.64 -2.77
N ASP A 49 -40.70 -5.32 -2.74
CA ASP A 49 -41.11 -4.55 -1.57
C ASP A 49 -42.62 -4.69 -1.26
N ASP A 50 -43.41 -5.07 -2.27
CA ASP A 50 -44.86 -5.31 -2.15
C ASP A 50 -45.20 -6.76 -1.76
N VAL A 51 -44.17 -7.62 -1.65
CA VAL A 51 -44.33 -9.02 -1.20
C VAL A 51 -44.34 -9.08 0.33
N ASP A 52 -45.52 -9.34 0.92
CA ASP A 52 -45.69 -9.44 2.37
C ASP A 52 -45.31 -10.81 2.95
N TYR A 53 -45.39 -11.88 2.15
CA TYR A 53 -45.14 -13.26 2.59
C TYR A 53 -44.30 -14.04 1.57
N VAL A 54 -43.48 -14.97 2.07
CA VAL A 54 -42.70 -15.91 1.25
C VAL A 54 -42.90 -17.33 1.73
N GLU A 55 -42.82 -18.29 0.82
CA GLU A 55 -42.93 -19.71 1.15
C GLU A 55 -41.53 -20.30 1.42
N VAL A 56 -41.35 -20.89 2.59
CA VAL A 56 -40.10 -21.54 3.01
C VAL A 56 -40.42 -22.93 3.52
N LEU A 57 -39.92 -23.96 2.85
CA LEU A 57 -40.14 -25.37 3.20
C LEU A 57 -41.64 -25.73 3.38
N GLY A 58 -42.52 -25.16 2.55
CA GLY A 58 -43.97 -25.38 2.59
C GLY A 58 -44.74 -24.56 3.63
N PHE A 59 -44.07 -23.62 4.31
CA PHE A 59 -44.70 -22.69 5.25
C PHE A 59 -44.69 -21.26 4.71
N THR A 60 -45.83 -20.58 4.80
CA THR A 60 -45.93 -19.14 4.50
C THR A 60 -45.43 -18.33 5.69
N VAL A 61 -44.32 -17.62 5.51
CA VAL A 61 -43.72 -16.77 6.55
C VAL A 61 -43.74 -15.30 6.12
N PRO A 62 -43.96 -14.35 7.06
CA PRO A 62 -43.88 -12.92 6.76
C PRO A 62 -42.48 -12.54 6.27
N LYS A 63 -42.40 -11.82 5.16
CA LYS A 63 -41.14 -11.33 4.61
C LYS A 63 -40.72 -10.05 5.35
N SER A 64 -39.52 -10.04 5.93
CA SER A 64 -38.95 -8.80 6.46
C SER A 64 -38.73 -7.81 5.32
N LYS A 65 -39.41 -6.66 5.35
CA LYS A 65 -39.23 -5.61 4.34
C LYS A 65 -37.82 -5.01 4.44
N PRO A 66 -37.04 -4.96 3.36
CA PRO A 66 -35.72 -4.36 3.40
C PRO A 66 -35.85 -2.85 3.70
N LYS A 67 -35.00 -2.33 4.59
CA LYS A 67 -34.90 -0.87 4.79
C LYS A 67 -34.26 -0.24 3.55
N ARG A 68 -35.09 0.32 2.67
CA ARG A 68 -34.69 1.04 1.46
C ARG A 68 -33.92 2.32 1.77
N ARG A 69 -34.35 3.06 2.80
CA ARG A 69 -33.71 4.30 3.26
C ARG A 69 -32.73 4.02 4.39
N LYS A 70 -31.49 4.46 4.22
CA LYS A 70 -30.39 4.29 5.20
C LYS A 70 -29.64 5.60 5.38
N THR A 71 -29.22 5.88 6.61
CA THR A 71 -28.44 7.08 6.97
C THR A 71 -27.04 6.67 7.39
N TYR A 72 -26.04 7.37 6.83
CA TYR A 72 -24.63 7.19 7.10
C TYR A 72 -24.01 8.48 7.61
N ARG A 73 -23.04 8.40 8.51
CA ARG A 73 -22.43 9.55 9.20
C ARG A 73 -20.90 9.49 9.20
N TYR A 74 -20.30 10.54 9.75
CA TYR A 74 -18.87 10.70 10.00
C TYR A 74 -18.00 10.93 8.75
N PHE A 75 -18.58 11.52 7.71
CA PHE A 75 -17.85 11.93 6.52
C PHE A 75 -17.27 13.34 6.68
N ALA A 76 -16.05 13.55 6.15
CA ALA A 76 -15.41 14.85 6.03
C ALA A 76 -16.02 15.68 4.90
N SER A 77 -16.31 15.05 3.76
CA SER A 77 -17.12 15.66 2.69
C SER A 77 -17.89 14.60 1.91
N ILE A 78 -18.97 15.02 1.27
CA ILE A 78 -19.73 14.22 0.30
C ILE A 78 -19.75 15.02 -1.00
N GLN A 79 -19.28 14.42 -2.08
CA GLN A 79 -19.19 15.07 -3.39
C GLN A 79 -19.83 14.17 -4.45
N ARG A 80 -20.72 14.77 -5.26
CA ARG A 80 -21.46 14.08 -6.31
C ARG A 80 -21.21 14.79 -7.64
N ASP A 81 -21.03 14.00 -8.69
CA ASP A 81 -20.90 14.47 -10.08
C ASP A 81 -19.79 15.52 -10.26
N LYS A 82 -18.68 15.33 -9.53
CA LYS A 82 -17.49 16.19 -9.59
C LYS A 82 -16.39 15.56 -10.43
N THR A 83 -15.74 16.40 -11.23
CA THR A 83 -14.50 16.06 -11.94
C THR A 83 -13.37 15.77 -10.95
N ASN A 84 -12.31 15.10 -11.40
CA ASN A 84 -11.11 14.87 -10.59
C ASN A 84 -10.48 16.20 -10.14
N GLY A 85 -10.45 17.22 -11.00
CA GLY A 85 -9.92 18.54 -10.64
C GLY A 85 -10.70 19.17 -9.47
N GLU A 86 -12.02 19.22 -9.56
CA GLU A 86 -12.86 19.77 -8.49
C GLU A 86 -12.74 18.97 -7.19
N PHE A 87 -12.70 17.63 -7.28
CA PHE A 87 -12.56 16.78 -6.10
C PHE A 87 -11.18 16.96 -5.44
N PHE A 88 -10.13 17.11 -6.25
CA PHE A 88 -8.78 17.35 -5.76
C PHE A 88 -8.71 18.64 -4.94
N GLU A 89 -9.17 19.76 -5.48
CA GLU A 89 -9.17 21.06 -4.79
C GLU A 89 -9.93 21.00 -3.46
N ALA A 90 -11.07 20.31 -3.44
CA ALA A 90 -11.93 20.25 -2.27
C ALA A 90 -11.47 19.26 -1.19
N ALA A 91 -10.65 18.25 -1.53
CA ALA A 91 -10.31 17.18 -0.59
C ALA A 91 -8.80 16.85 -0.52
N VAL A 92 -8.13 16.65 -1.66
CA VAL A 92 -6.78 16.08 -1.71
C VAL A 92 -5.68 17.14 -1.70
N GLY A 93 -5.90 18.30 -2.32
CA GLY A 93 -4.92 19.40 -2.39
C GLY A 93 -4.27 19.79 -1.05
N PRO A 94 -5.05 19.91 0.06
CA PRO A 94 -4.47 20.19 1.38
C PRO A 94 -3.49 19.14 1.92
N LEU A 95 -3.50 17.92 1.39
CA LEU A 95 -2.56 16.87 1.77
C LEU A 95 -1.18 17.07 1.14
N VAL A 96 -1.07 17.77 0.01
CA VAL A 96 0.24 18.11 -0.61
C VAL A 96 1.08 18.94 0.36
N ALA A 97 0.47 19.90 1.05
CA ALA A 97 1.13 20.68 2.10
C ALA A 97 1.67 19.80 3.24
N THR A 98 1.02 18.65 3.52
CA THR A 98 1.51 17.73 4.56
C THR A 98 2.83 17.07 4.13
N ALA A 99 2.97 16.70 2.86
CA ALA A 99 4.24 16.22 2.31
C ALA A 99 5.32 17.32 2.28
N LEU A 100 4.95 18.54 1.90
CA LEU A 100 5.86 19.70 1.94
C LEU A 100 6.35 20.06 3.36
N ASP A 101 5.63 19.64 4.40
CA ASP A 101 6.08 19.74 5.79
C ASP A 101 6.96 18.56 6.25
N GLY A 102 7.43 17.71 5.33
CA GLY A 102 8.26 16.54 5.64
C GLY A 102 7.49 15.38 6.25
N ARG A 103 6.16 15.36 6.12
CA ARG A 103 5.28 14.33 6.71
C ARG A 103 4.68 13.43 5.64
N THR A 104 4.12 12.30 6.07
CA THR A 104 3.43 11.38 5.16
C THR A 104 1.95 11.73 5.04
N ALA A 105 1.40 11.75 3.83
CA ALA A 105 -0.04 11.75 3.60
C ALA A 105 -0.46 10.59 2.70
N CYS A 106 -1.48 9.83 3.13
CA CYS A 106 -1.98 8.67 2.41
C CYS A 106 -3.41 8.91 1.92
N VAL A 107 -3.70 8.59 0.66
CA VAL A 107 -5.02 8.68 0.03
C VAL A 107 -5.42 7.30 -0.48
N PHE A 108 -6.49 6.76 0.09
CA PHE A 108 -7.05 5.45 -0.28
C PHE A 108 -8.32 5.64 -1.10
N ALA A 109 -8.50 4.92 -2.21
CA ALA A 109 -9.81 4.76 -2.82
C ALA A 109 -10.39 3.37 -2.53
N TYR A 110 -11.64 3.34 -2.07
CA TYR A 110 -12.35 2.13 -1.69
C TYR A 110 -13.78 2.12 -2.20
N GLY A 111 -14.22 0.98 -2.70
CA GLY A 111 -15.56 0.77 -3.23
C GLY A 111 -15.61 -0.47 -4.13
N HIS A 112 -16.80 -0.85 -4.56
CA HIS A 112 -16.96 -2.01 -5.44
C HIS A 112 -16.34 -1.79 -6.82
N THR A 113 -16.11 -2.86 -7.58
CA THR A 113 -15.68 -2.76 -8.98
C THR A 113 -16.64 -1.94 -9.83
N GLY A 114 -16.12 -0.99 -10.60
CA GLY A 114 -16.91 -0.04 -11.39
C GLY A 114 -17.37 1.21 -10.64
N SER A 115 -17.04 1.39 -9.36
CA SER A 115 -17.41 2.60 -8.60
C SER A 115 -16.53 3.83 -8.85
N GLY A 116 -15.41 3.71 -9.56
CA GLY A 116 -14.53 4.83 -9.92
C GLY A 116 -13.25 5.00 -9.08
N LYS A 117 -12.79 3.94 -8.39
CA LYS A 117 -11.53 3.95 -7.60
C LYS A 117 -10.30 4.34 -8.42
N THR A 118 -9.97 3.53 -9.44
CA THR A 118 -8.83 3.76 -10.33
C THR A 118 -8.94 5.09 -11.07
N HIS A 119 -10.15 5.44 -11.53
CA HIS A 119 -10.43 6.75 -12.13
C HIS A 119 -10.09 7.92 -11.19
N THR A 120 -10.44 7.79 -9.91
CA THR A 120 -10.14 8.82 -8.91
C THR A 120 -8.63 8.90 -8.68
N ILE A 121 -7.99 7.79 -8.36
CA ILE A 121 -6.58 7.79 -7.94
C ILE A 121 -5.63 7.99 -9.10
N LEU A 122 -5.73 7.14 -10.14
CA LEU A 122 -4.80 7.06 -11.27
C LEU A 122 -5.29 7.80 -12.52
N GLY A 123 -6.57 8.14 -12.61
CA GLY A 123 -7.15 8.77 -13.80
C GLY A 123 -7.37 7.79 -14.95
N TYR A 124 -8.06 8.26 -15.99
CA TYR A 124 -8.29 7.53 -17.24
C TYR A 124 -8.38 8.49 -18.42
N GLY A 125 -7.78 8.10 -19.55
CA GLY A 125 -7.79 8.91 -20.77
C GLY A 125 -7.20 10.30 -20.53
N ASN A 126 -7.99 11.34 -20.78
CA ASN A 126 -7.57 12.73 -20.60
C ASN A 126 -7.83 13.26 -19.17
N GLU A 127 -8.55 12.53 -18.33
CA GLU A 127 -8.85 12.98 -16.97
C GLU A 127 -7.74 12.55 -16.00
N ARG A 128 -6.99 13.54 -15.50
CA ARG A 128 -5.86 13.35 -14.59
C ARG A 128 -6.33 12.80 -13.24
N GLY A 129 -5.62 11.80 -12.72
CA GLY A 129 -5.89 11.23 -11.40
C GLY A 129 -5.44 12.13 -10.25
N MET A 130 -5.82 11.79 -9.02
CA MET A 130 -5.38 12.51 -7.82
C MET A 130 -3.86 12.58 -7.70
N TYR A 131 -3.12 11.52 -8.05
CA TYR A 131 -1.65 11.55 -7.96
C TYR A 131 -1.05 12.60 -8.89
N ASP A 132 -1.60 12.74 -10.09
CA ASP A 132 -1.08 13.58 -11.14
C ASP A 132 -1.37 15.06 -10.87
N LEU A 133 -2.58 15.35 -10.38
CA LEU A 133 -2.95 16.68 -9.88
C LEU A 133 -2.10 17.09 -8.67
N ALA A 134 -1.89 16.16 -7.71
CA ALA A 134 -1.01 16.39 -6.57
C ALA A 134 0.44 16.65 -6.99
N THR A 135 0.90 15.95 -8.02
CA THR A 135 2.26 16.06 -8.55
C THR A 135 2.52 17.44 -9.15
N VAL A 136 1.57 18.01 -9.89
CA VAL A 136 1.70 19.39 -10.42
C VAL A 136 1.86 20.40 -9.30
N GLN A 137 0.98 20.32 -8.29
CA GLN A 137 1.06 21.22 -7.13
C GLN A 137 2.37 21.02 -6.35
N LEU A 138 2.81 19.77 -6.19
CA LEU A 138 4.05 19.41 -5.50
C LEU A 138 5.27 20.00 -6.22
N PHE A 139 5.43 19.73 -7.52
CA PHE A 139 6.58 20.24 -8.27
C PHE A 139 6.60 21.76 -8.36
N GLY A 140 5.45 22.43 -8.49
CA GLY A 140 5.40 23.89 -8.42
C GLY A 140 6.01 24.43 -7.12
N ALA A 141 5.72 23.79 -5.98
CA ALA A 141 6.32 24.17 -4.69
C ALA A 141 7.80 23.76 -4.56
N LEU A 142 8.20 22.61 -5.12
CA LEU A 142 9.60 22.17 -5.12
C LEU A 142 10.47 23.07 -5.98
N ASP A 143 9.99 23.53 -7.13
CA ASP A 143 10.69 24.45 -8.02
C ASP A 143 10.98 25.78 -7.30
N GLU A 144 9.98 26.35 -6.62
CA GLU A 144 10.17 27.56 -5.79
C GLU A 144 11.18 27.34 -4.64
N LEU A 145 11.24 26.14 -4.07
CA LEU A 145 12.21 25.81 -3.02
C LEU A 145 13.62 25.64 -3.60
N ASN A 146 13.73 24.99 -4.76
CA ASN A 146 14.99 24.77 -5.47
C ASN A 146 15.60 26.07 -5.99
N GLU A 147 14.78 27.01 -6.47
CA GLU A 147 15.24 28.35 -6.88
C GLU A 147 15.85 29.15 -5.73
N ARG A 148 15.35 28.94 -4.50
CA ARG A 148 15.89 29.56 -3.27
C ARG A 148 17.08 28.79 -2.71
N ASN A 149 17.34 27.58 -3.18
CA ASN A 149 18.41 26.74 -2.66
C ASN A 149 19.77 27.20 -3.18
N SER A 150 20.64 27.59 -2.26
CA SER A 150 22.01 28.02 -2.56
C SER A 150 23.00 26.88 -2.78
N GLU A 151 22.59 25.61 -2.60
CA GLU A 151 23.41 24.43 -2.88
C GLU A 151 22.98 23.71 -4.18
N PRO A 152 23.71 23.88 -5.30
CA PRO A 152 23.30 23.35 -6.61
C PRO A 152 23.29 21.81 -6.72
N ARG A 153 23.86 21.11 -5.72
CA ARG A 153 24.02 19.64 -5.73
C ARG A 153 23.01 18.91 -4.85
N ASP A 154 22.15 19.63 -4.15
CA ASP A 154 21.14 19.05 -3.25
C ASP A 154 19.73 19.49 -3.68
N VAL A 155 19.44 19.25 -4.97
CA VAL A 155 18.17 19.63 -5.60
C VAL A 155 17.08 18.67 -5.12
N LEU A 156 15.94 19.22 -4.74
CA LEU A 156 14.75 18.46 -4.37
C LEU A 156 14.13 17.82 -5.60
N GLN A 157 13.87 16.54 -5.48
CA GLN A 157 13.31 15.67 -6.52
C GLN A 157 12.31 14.70 -5.89
N VAL A 158 11.60 13.93 -6.71
CA VAL A 158 10.62 12.94 -6.24
C VAL A 158 11.08 11.54 -6.62
N GLN A 159 11.31 10.69 -5.62
CA GLN A 159 11.48 9.26 -5.79
C GLN A 159 10.11 8.59 -5.88
N VAL A 160 9.91 7.79 -6.91
CA VAL A 160 8.68 7.07 -7.22
C VAL A 160 8.89 5.58 -6.95
N ARG A 161 7.99 4.99 -6.17
CA ARG A 161 7.80 3.54 -6.04
C ARG A 161 6.38 3.20 -6.48
N PHE A 162 6.22 2.15 -7.28
CA PHE A 162 4.90 1.72 -7.73
C PHE A 162 4.76 0.21 -7.63
N ASN A 163 3.95 -0.25 -6.68
CA ASN A 163 3.77 -1.67 -6.41
C ASN A 163 2.34 -2.11 -6.65
N GLU A 164 2.20 -3.37 -7.04
CA GLU A 164 0.92 -4.07 -7.14
C GLU A 164 0.87 -5.20 -6.10
N ILE A 165 -0.26 -5.35 -5.43
CA ILE A 165 -0.55 -6.49 -4.56
C ILE A 165 -1.62 -7.33 -5.22
N TYR A 166 -1.23 -8.51 -5.69
CA TYR A 166 -2.10 -9.44 -6.40
C TYR A 166 -1.99 -10.83 -5.76
N ASN A 167 -3.14 -11.41 -5.45
CA ASN A 167 -3.25 -12.73 -4.80
C ASN A 167 -2.35 -12.90 -3.55
N GLY A 168 -2.23 -11.83 -2.75
CA GLY A 168 -1.43 -11.84 -1.52
C GLY A 168 0.08 -11.64 -1.70
N GLU A 169 0.56 -11.59 -2.94
CA GLU A 169 1.96 -11.35 -3.30
C GLU A 169 2.16 -9.89 -3.76
N VAL A 170 3.40 -9.41 -3.71
CA VAL A 170 3.76 -8.03 -4.08
C VAL A 170 4.61 -8.05 -5.34
N TYR A 171 4.34 -7.13 -6.26
CA TYR A 171 5.02 -6.99 -7.54
C TYR A 171 5.43 -5.54 -7.77
N ASP A 172 6.54 -5.35 -8.47
CA ASP A 172 7.08 -4.03 -8.81
C ASP A 172 6.70 -3.61 -10.23
N LEU A 173 5.81 -2.62 -10.33
CA LEU A 173 5.31 -2.14 -11.62
C LEU A 173 6.34 -1.33 -12.40
N LEU A 174 7.44 -0.89 -11.78
CA LEU A 174 8.53 -0.15 -12.45
C LEU A 174 9.66 -1.06 -12.93
N ASN A 175 9.58 -2.36 -12.62
CA ASN A 175 10.55 -3.40 -12.95
C ASN A 175 9.84 -4.64 -13.52
N ASP A 176 9.12 -4.47 -14.64
CA ASP A 176 8.47 -5.57 -15.37
C ASP A 176 7.60 -6.51 -14.51
N SER A 177 6.92 -5.96 -13.51
CA SER A 177 6.11 -6.72 -12.54
C SER A 177 6.91 -7.80 -11.81
N ALA A 178 8.20 -7.55 -11.53
CA ALA A 178 9.06 -8.45 -10.78
C ALA A 178 8.51 -8.69 -9.35
N LYS A 179 8.57 -9.94 -8.90
CA LYS A 179 8.08 -10.32 -7.57
C LYS A 179 8.94 -9.71 -6.47
N CYS A 180 8.28 -9.13 -5.48
CA CYS A 180 8.89 -8.52 -4.30
C CYS A 180 8.54 -9.26 -3.00
N PHE A 181 9.45 -9.18 -2.05
CA PHE A 181 9.35 -9.75 -0.72
C PHE A 181 9.34 -8.63 0.32
N VAL A 182 8.22 -8.52 1.03
CA VAL A 182 8.07 -7.58 2.15
C VAL A 182 8.58 -8.24 3.43
N ARG A 183 9.62 -7.65 4.03
CA ARG A 183 10.28 -8.11 5.24
C ARG A 183 10.44 -6.98 6.26
N GLU A 184 10.63 -7.34 7.52
CA GLU A 184 10.97 -6.41 8.60
C GLU A 184 12.45 -6.62 8.94
N ASP A 185 13.23 -5.54 8.98
CA ASP A 185 14.65 -5.61 9.34
C ASP A 185 14.87 -5.61 10.87
N ALA A 186 16.13 -5.70 11.29
CA ALA A 186 16.51 -5.73 12.71
C ALA A 186 16.12 -4.46 13.48
N HIS A 187 15.98 -3.34 12.78
CA HIS A 187 15.54 -2.06 13.34
C HIS A 187 14.01 -1.92 13.35
N GLY A 188 13.30 -2.94 12.89
CA GLY A 188 11.85 -2.96 12.85
C GLY A 188 11.27 -2.05 11.77
N LYS A 189 12.01 -1.76 10.68
CA LYS A 189 11.53 -1.03 9.49
C LYS A 189 11.09 -2.02 8.40
N ILE A 190 10.05 -1.67 7.64
CA ILE A 190 9.60 -2.49 6.51
C ILE A 190 10.48 -2.24 5.30
N GLN A 191 10.94 -3.33 4.69
CA GLN A 191 11.76 -3.35 3.50
C GLN A 191 11.03 -4.12 2.39
N ILE A 192 10.97 -3.53 1.20
CA ILE A 192 10.52 -4.18 -0.03
C ILE A 192 11.78 -4.60 -0.79
N ARG A 193 12.02 -5.90 -0.88
CA ARG A 193 13.20 -6.47 -1.54
C ARG A 193 12.76 -7.27 -2.77
N GLY A 194 13.39 -7.07 -3.91
CA GLY A 194 13.26 -7.94 -5.07
C GLY A 194 13.98 -9.28 -4.86
N GLU A 195 14.16 -10.01 -5.96
CA GLU A 195 14.92 -11.26 -5.97
C GLU A 195 16.40 -11.04 -5.61
N LEU A 196 17.03 -12.03 -4.97
CA LEU A 196 18.45 -11.95 -4.63
C LEU A 196 19.28 -12.05 -5.91
N VAL A 197 20.21 -11.11 -6.09
CA VAL A 197 21.15 -11.06 -7.21
C VAL A 197 22.56 -11.18 -6.64
N THR A 198 23.36 -12.06 -7.22
CA THR A 198 24.79 -12.15 -6.93
C THR A 198 25.53 -11.24 -7.89
N ASP A 199 26.35 -10.35 -7.35
CA ASP A 199 27.27 -9.52 -8.12
C ASP A 199 28.45 -10.38 -8.59
N ASP A 200 28.65 -10.49 -9.90
CA ASP A 200 29.64 -11.41 -10.47
C ASP A 200 31.10 -11.00 -10.18
N GLU A 201 31.36 -9.71 -9.95
CA GLU A 201 32.70 -9.19 -9.67
C GLU A 201 33.07 -9.30 -8.20
N THR A 202 32.13 -8.97 -7.31
CA THR A 202 32.36 -8.92 -5.87
C THR A 202 31.89 -10.18 -5.12
N GLY A 203 31.10 -11.04 -5.77
CA GLY A 203 30.44 -12.19 -5.16
C GLY A 203 29.35 -11.82 -4.15
N LEU A 204 29.00 -10.54 -4.03
CA LEU A 204 28.04 -10.05 -3.04
C LEU A 204 26.62 -10.42 -3.46
N VAL A 205 25.92 -11.16 -2.60
CA VAL A 205 24.49 -11.42 -2.74
C VAL A 205 23.71 -10.24 -2.15
N LYS A 206 23.14 -9.42 -3.02
CA LYS A 206 22.27 -8.31 -2.63
C LYS A 206 20.84 -8.57 -3.11
N PRO A 207 19.81 -8.25 -2.31
CA PRO A 207 18.47 -8.15 -2.88
C PRO A 207 18.51 -7.11 -4.00
N SER A 208 17.94 -7.42 -5.16
CA SER A 208 17.55 -6.36 -6.09
C SER A 208 16.63 -5.42 -5.30
N SER A 209 16.92 -4.12 -5.29
CA SER A 209 15.99 -3.16 -4.70
C SER A 209 14.70 -3.21 -5.53
N SER A 210 13.55 -3.00 -4.88
CA SER A 210 12.37 -2.58 -5.66
C SER A 210 12.80 -1.34 -6.45
N ALA A 211 12.65 -1.38 -7.77
CA ALA A 211 13.10 -0.33 -8.65
C ALA A 211 12.40 0.97 -8.22
N THR A 212 13.22 1.91 -7.80
CA THR A 212 12.77 3.29 -7.61
C THR A 212 13.20 4.09 -8.81
N ARG A 213 12.34 4.97 -9.31
CA ARG A 213 12.74 5.96 -10.31
C ARG A 213 12.66 7.34 -9.72
N VAL A 214 13.50 8.25 -10.21
CA VAL A 214 13.52 9.63 -9.74
C VAL A 214 12.98 10.51 -10.86
N ALA A 215 12.14 11.46 -10.49
CA ALA A 215 11.60 12.48 -11.38
C ALA A 215 11.95 13.87 -10.85
N THR A 216 12.40 14.72 -11.75
CA THR A 216 12.72 16.14 -11.47
C THR A 216 11.59 17.07 -11.91
N THR A 217 10.66 16.58 -12.73
CA THR A 217 9.49 17.32 -13.18
C THR A 217 8.20 16.49 -13.11
N ALA A 218 7.06 17.17 -13.13
CA ALA A 218 5.75 16.51 -13.17
C ALA A 218 5.57 15.64 -14.43
N GLY A 219 6.15 16.04 -15.57
CA GLY A 219 6.09 15.28 -16.82
C GLY A 219 6.88 13.97 -16.73
N GLU A 220 8.10 14.02 -16.21
CA GLU A 220 8.91 12.81 -15.98
C GLU A 220 8.23 11.84 -15.02
N LEU A 221 7.61 12.35 -13.94
CA LEU A 221 6.86 11.52 -13.01
C LEU A 221 5.67 10.84 -13.71
N TRP A 222 4.94 11.58 -14.54
CA TRP A 222 3.84 11.04 -15.33
C TRP A 222 4.32 9.89 -16.21
N ASP A 223 5.43 10.07 -16.94
CA ASP A 223 6.01 9.03 -17.79
C ASP A 223 6.37 7.76 -16.99
N VAL A 224 6.98 7.93 -15.81
CA VAL A 224 7.30 6.82 -14.88
C VAL A 224 6.04 6.06 -14.47
N VAL A 225 4.97 6.77 -14.08
CA VAL A 225 3.71 6.14 -13.66
C VAL A 225 3.02 5.44 -14.83
N GLN A 226 3.10 6.00 -16.05
CA GLN A 226 2.55 5.34 -17.24
C GLN A 226 3.22 4.00 -17.55
N VAL A 227 4.54 3.87 -17.32
CA VAL A 227 5.22 2.57 -17.42
C VAL A 227 4.56 1.55 -16.48
N GLY A 228 4.36 1.91 -15.22
CA GLY A 228 3.73 1.01 -14.25
C GLY A 228 2.24 0.73 -14.52
N MET A 229 1.50 1.71 -15.05
CA MET A 229 0.10 1.51 -15.46
C MET A 229 0.00 0.50 -16.63
N ARG A 230 0.93 0.54 -17.58
CA ARG A 230 1.00 -0.44 -18.67
C ARG A 230 1.33 -1.82 -18.13
N ALA A 231 2.34 -1.95 -17.26
CA ALA A 231 2.70 -3.21 -16.63
C ALA A 231 1.52 -3.84 -15.86
N ARG A 232 0.77 -3.02 -15.11
CA ARG A 232 -0.45 -3.43 -14.39
C ARG A 232 -1.55 -3.89 -15.34
N SER A 233 -1.69 -3.26 -16.51
CA SER A 233 -2.69 -3.64 -17.51
C SER A 233 -2.32 -4.93 -18.26
N THR A 234 -1.03 -5.23 -18.43
CA THR A 234 -0.53 -6.41 -19.14
C THR A 234 -0.27 -7.60 -18.22
N GLY A 235 -0.26 -7.40 -16.91
CA GLY A 235 0.04 -8.42 -15.90
C GLY A 235 -0.97 -9.57 -15.84
N ASN A 236 -0.44 -10.80 -15.92
CA ASN A 236 -1.00 -12.08 -15.46
C ASN A 236 -2.39 -12.61 -15.89
N SER A 237 -3.17 -12.00 -16.81
CA SER A 237 -4.29 -12.76 -17.41
C SER A 237 -4.79 -12.28 -18.77
N ASN A 238 -4.96 -13.25 -19.69
CA ASN A 238 -5.59 -13.13 -21.01
C ASN A 238 -7.10 -12.79 -21.00
N VAL A 239 -7.74 -12.63 -19.84
CA VAL A 239 -9.16 -12.31 -19.71
C VAL A 239 -9.34 -11.60 -18.35
N HIS A 240 -10.01 -10.42 -18.32
CA HIS A 240 -10.45 -9.59 -17.17
C HIS A 240 -9.72 -8.25 -16.94
N ARG A 241 -10.50 -7.23 -16.53
CA ARG A 241 -10.04 -5.89 -16.12
C ARG A 241 -9.15 -6.00 -14.86
N ALA A 242 -7.83 -6.04 -15.04
CA ALA A 242 -6.85 -6.31 -13.96
C ALA A 242 -6.98 -5.39 -12.73
N SER A 243 -7.35 -4.12 -12.92
CA SER A 243 -7.41 -3.13 -11.82
C SER A 243 -8.44 -3.43 -10.72
N SER A 244 -9.45 -4.27 -10.96
CA SER A 244 -10.41 -4.65 -9.92
C SER A 244 -9.88 -5.70 -8.94
N ARG A 245 -8.87 -6.48 -9.34
CA ARG A 245 -8.44 -7.70 -8.63
C ARG A 245 -7.12 -7.54 -7.88
N SER A 246 -6.46 -6.38 -8.04
CA SER A 246 -5.22 -6.04 -7.36
C SER A 246 -5.29 -4.68 -6.69
N HIS A 247 -4.54 -4.52 -5.60
CA HIS A 247 -4.31 -3.21 -5.00
C HIS A 247 -3.08 -2.58 -5.65
N ALA A 248 -3.13 -1.32 -6.01
CA ALA A 248 -1.97 -0.58 -6.48
C ALA A 248 -1.56 0.49 -5.45
N LEU A 249 -0.28 0.56 -5.14
CA LEU A 249 0.32 1.50 -4.20
C LEU A 249 1.38 2.32 -4.93
N LEU A 250 1.10 3.59 -5.15
CA LEU A 250 2.03 4.57 -5.68
C LEU A 250 2.54 5.44 -4.53
N GLU A 251 3.84 5.42 -4.30
CA GLU A 251 4.52 6.21 -3.27
C GLU A 251 5.45 7.21 -3.92
N LEU A 252 5.30 8.47 -3.52
CA LEU A 252 6.05 9.62 -3.99
C LEU A 252 6.77 10.23 -2.80
N GLU A 253 8.09 10.07 -2.72
CA GLU A 253 8.94 10.56 -1.63
C GLU A 253 9.80 11.73 -2.10
N ILE A 254 9.78 12.84 -1.35
CA ILE A 254 10.66 13.99 -1.61
C ILE A 254 12.07 13.64 -1.15
N VAL A 255 13.03 13.67 -2.06
CA VAL A 255 14.43 13.26 -1.85
C VAL A 255 15.40 14.24 -2.49
N THR A 256 16.68 14.00 -2.27
CA THR A 256 17.79 14.62 -3.00
C THR A 256 18.84 13.57 -3.38
N ASP A 257 19.70 13.87 -4.34
CA ASP A 257 20.82 13.00 -4.73
C ASP A 257 21.74 12.65 -3.56
N ARG A 258 21.88 13.55 -2.59
CA ARG A 258 22.65 13.28 -1.37
C ARG A 258 22.01 12.19 -0.53
N ILE A 259 20.70 12.27 -0.28
CA ILE A 259 19.98 11.25 0.49
C ILE A 259 19.99 9.90 -0.22
N LEU A 260 19.81 9.90 -1.54
CA LEU A 260 19.80 8.66 -2.32
C LEU A 260 21.15 7.94 -2.25
N ARG A 261 22.26 8.67 -2.42
CA ARG A 261 23.62 8.11 -2.28
C ARG A 261 23.90 7.57 -0.89
N LEU A 262 23.56 8.33 0.16
CA LEU A 262 23.76 7.85 1.55
C LEU A 262 22.94 6.59 1.86
N ARG A 263 21.74 6.45 1.26
CA ARG A 263 20.93 5.22 1.38
C ARG A 263 21.56 4.05 0.63
N GLU A 264 22.22 4.30 -0.51
CA GLU A 264 22.98 3.30 -1.25
C GLU A 264 24.19 2.82 -0.43
N ASP A 265 24.94 3.73 0.19
CA ASP A 265 26.05 3.39 1.11
C ASP A 265 25.58 2.46 2.23
N VAL A 266 24.41 2.71 2.83
CA VAL A 266 23.81 1.83 3.85
C VAL A 266 23.58 0.42 3.30
N ILE A 267 23.01 0.31 2.09
CA ILE A 267 22.74 -0.99 1.45
C ILE A 267 24.04 -1.75 1.20
N GLU A 268 25.09 -1.07 0.74
CA GLU A 268 26.40 -1.68 0.50
C GLU A 268 27.02 -2.24 1.78
N VAL A 269 27.03 -1.47 2.87
CA VAL A 269 27.58 -1.94 4.15
C VAL A 269 26.75 -3.08 4.74
N GLU A 270 25.41 -3.03 4.65
CA GLU A 270 24.54 -4.13 5.08
C GLU A 270 24.77 -5.42 4.27
N ALA A 271 25.00 -5.29 2.95
CA ALA A 271 25.33 -6.43 2.10
C ALA A 271 26.68 -7.04 2.48
N ALA A 272 27.68 -6.21 2.78
CA ALA A 272 28.99 -6.67 3.27
C ALA A 272 28.87 -7.43 4.60
N LEU A 273 28.10 -6.91 5.57
CA LEU A 273 27.83 -7.60 6.85
C LEU A 273 27.20 -8.98 6.61
N THR A 274 26.23 -9.05 5.70
CA THR A 274 25.54 -10.30 5.37
C THR A 274 26.51 -11.34 4.80
N ARG A 275 27.39 -10.93 3.86
CA ARG A 275 28.41 -11.81 3.28
C ARG A 275 29.36 -12.36 4.35
N VAL A 276 29.97 -11.48 5.14
CA VAL A 276 30.94 -11.87 6.19
C VAL A 276 30.26 -12.77 7.24
N GLY A 277 29.00 -12.48 7.57
CA GLY A 277 28.20 -13.31 8.47
C GLY A 277 27.99 -14.71 7.91
N HIS A 278 27.67 -14.82 6.62
CA HIS A 278 27.50 -16.10 5.95
C HIS A 278 28.80 -16.91 5.87
N GLU A 279 29.93 -16.26 5.55
CA GLU A 279 31.25 -16.89 5.54
C GLU A 279 31.63 -17.45 6.91
N ARG A 280 31.41 -16.66 7.97
CA ARG A 280 31.61 -17.11 9.36
C ARG A 280 30.75 -18.32 9.68
N ASP A 281 29.44 -18.23 9.43
CA ASP A 281 28.49 -19.29 9.79
C ASP A 281 28.76 -20.58 9.03
N THR A 282 29.16 -20.47 7.76
CA THR A 282 29.58 -21.61 6.94
C THR A 282 30.81 -22.29 7.52
N LEU A 283 31.85 -21.51 7.87
CA LEU A 283 33.05 -22.05 8.48
C LEU A 283 32.78 -22.72 9.84
N GLU A 284 31.97 -22.09 10.70
CA GLU A 284 31.56 -22.67 11.98
C GLU A 284 30.77 -23.98 11.77
N MET A 285 29.86 -24.00 10.80
CA MET A 285 29.09 -25.19 10.45
C MET A 285 29.98 -26.31 9.92
N ASP A 286 30.92 -26.01 9.03
CA ASP A 286 31.86 -26.99 8.48
C ASP A 286 32.73 -27.63 9.57
N ILE A 287 33.22 -26.82 10.51
CA ILE A 287 33.93 -27.30 11.70
C ILE A 287 33.01 -28.19 12.54
N PHE A 288 31.77 -27.77 12.77
CA PHE A 288 30.80 -28.50 13.59
C PHE A 288 30.43 -29.87 12.99
N VAL A 289 30.10 -29.91 11.69
CA VAL A 289 29.74 -31.13 10.96
C VAL A 289 30.95 -32.07 10.81
N ARG A 290 32.16 -31.54 10.74
CA ARG A 290 33.39 -32.35 10.80
C ARG A 290 33.54 -33.07 12.15
N GLN A 291 33.00 -32.51 13.23
CA GLN A 291 33.10 -33.05 14.59
C GLN A 291 31.92 -33.93 15.02
N HIS A 292 30.77 -33.83 14.33
CA HIS A 292 29.53 -34.49 14.74
C HIS A 292 28.87 -35.25 13.59
N ASP A 293 28.22 -36.36 13.94
CA ASP A 293 27.27 -37.08 13.09
C ASP A 293 25.84 -36.78 13.53
N LYS A 294 24.90 -36.85 12.59
CA LYS A 294 23.46 -36.72 12.87
C LYS A 294 22.84 -38.11 12.96
N VAL A 295 22.56 -38.59 14.17
CA VAL A 295 21.99 -39.91 14.44
C VAL A 295 20.63 -39.74 15.11
N GLU A 296 19.57 -40.27 14.49
CA GLU A 296 18.18 -40.16 14.99
C GLU A 296 17.75 -38.70 15.32
N GLY A 297 18.21 -37.74 14.52
CA GLY A 297 17.92 -36.32 14.72
C GLY A 297 18.75 -35.63 15.82
N LYS A 298 19.66 -36.34 16.50
CA LYS A 298 20.58 -35.80 17.50
C LYS A 298 22.00 -35.70 16.94
N TRP A 299 22.71 -34.64 17.29
CA TRP A 299 24.13 -34.48 16.97
C TRP A 299 24.97 -35.26 17.99
N VAL A 300 25.76 -36.22 17.51
CA VAL A 300 26.65 -37.06 18.32
C VAL A 300 28.09 -36.82 17.88
N LYS A 301 28.99 -36.59 18.83
CA LYS A 301 30.40 -36.33 18.53
C LYS A 301 31.07 -37.57 17.93
N LYS A 302 31.81 -37.39 16.84
CA LYS A 302 32.60 -38.43 16.16
C LYS A 302 33.73 -38.93 17.04
N ALA A 303 34.07 -40.21 16.91
CA ALA A 303 35.20 -40.81 17.63
C ALA A 303 36.56 -40.23 17.18
N ASP A 304 36.67 -39.84 15.90
CA ASP A 304 37.83 -39.23 15.27
C ASP A 304 37.71 -37.70 15.12
N ALA A 305 36.80 -37.07 15.87
CA ALA A 305 36.52 -35.65 15.79
C ALA A 305 37.80 -34.80 15.89
N ARG A 306 38.10 -34.02 14.85
CA ARG A 306 39.20 -33.06 14.83
C ARG A 306 38.69 -31.66 15.17
N GLY A 307 39.39 -30.99 16.07
CA GLY A 307 39.16 -29.59 16.40
C GLY A 307 39.34 -28.67 15.18
N ALA A 308 38.95 -27.41 15.31
CA ALA A 308 39.30 -26.38 14.35
C ALA A 308 40.83 -26.29 14.23
N SER A 309 41.34 -26.12 13.01
CA SER A 309 42.76 -25.85 12.78
C SER A 309 43.14 -24.47 13.29
N GLN A 310 44.44 -24.19 13.39
CA GLN A 310 44.93 -22.87 13.77
C GLN A 310 44.55 -21.80 12.73
N ASP A 311 44.56 -22.16 11.45
CA ASP A 311 44.15 -21.27 10.36
C ASP A 311 42.65 -20.98 10.42
N GLU A 312 41.82 -22.01 10.67
CA GLU A 312 40.37 -21.86 10.85
C GLU A 312 40.04 -20.98 12.06
N CYS A 313 40.74 -21.18 13.19
CA CYS A 313 40.59 -20.33 14.37
C CYS A 313 40.97 -18.87 14.07
N SER A 314 42.06 -18.66 13.31
CA SER A 314 42.52 -17.32 12.95
C SER A 314 41.52 -16.63 12.02
N LEU A 315 41.03 -17.34 11.01
CA LEU A 315 40.02 -16.85 10.09
C LEU A 315 38.71 -16.50 10.80
N LEU A 316 38.23 -17.35 11.72
CA LEU A 316 37.05 -17.05 12.53
C LEU A 316 37.22 -15.78 13.38
N LEU A 317 38.42 -15.56 13.94
CA LEU A 317 38.71 -14.34 14.70
C LEU A 317 38.69 -13.11 13.80
N ASP A 318 39.24 -13.20 12.59
CA ASP A 318 39.29 -12.07 11.66
C ASP A 318 37.89 -11.75 11.11
N LEU A 319 37.10 -12.75 10.73
CA LEU A 319 35.70 -12.57 10.34
C LEU A 319 34.87 -11.93 11.47
N ARG A 320 35.08 -12.35 12.73
CA ARG A 320 34.41 -11.73 13.90
C ARG A 320 34.83 -10.28 14.11
N LYS A 321 36.10 -9.93 13.92
CA LYS A 321 36.56 -8.54 13.99
C LYS A 321 35.93 -7.71 12.88
N GLU A 322 35.87 -8.24 11.66
CA GLU A 322 35.27 -7.58 10.51
C GLU A 322 33.79 -7.31 10.73
N LEU A 323 33.01 -8.28 11.23
CA LEU A 323 31.61 -8.09 11.61
C LEU A 323 31.42 -6.93 12.59
N VAL A 324 32.25 -6.85 13.65
CA VAL A 324 32.17 -5.75 14.63
C VAL A 324 32.48 -4.40 14.00
N GLN A 325 33.37 -4.33 13.00
CA GLN A 325 33.63 -3.08 12.27
C GLN A 325 32.46 -2.73 11.34
N LEU A 326 31.89 -3.71 10.65
CA LEU A 326 30.75 -3.52 9.76
C LEU A 326 29.50 -3.07 10.54
N ASP A 327 29.22 -3.65 11.71
CA ASP A 327 28.13 -3.20 12.58
C ASP A 327 28.28 -1.71 12.95
N LYS A 328 29.50 -1.27 13.28
CA LYS A 328 29.78 0.16 13.54
C LYS A 328 29.62 1.03 12.30
N ALA A 329 30.01 0.52 11.14
CA ALA A 329 29.87 1.21 9.86
C ALA A 329 28.39 1.38 9.47
N ILE A 330 27.54 0.37 9.73
CA ILE A 330 26.08 0.44 9.52
C ILE A 330 25.49 1.55 10.37
N GLU A 331 25.80 1.58 11.67
CA GLU A 331 25.32 2.63 12.57
C GLU A 331 25.79 4.03 12.11
N ALA A 332 27.04 4.16 11.65
CA ALA A 332 27.56 5.40 11.10
C ALA A 332 26.85 5.82 9.80
N ALA A 333 26.58 4.88 8.89
CA ALA A 333 25.90 5.13 7.62
C ALA A 333 24.44 5.55 7.84
N HIS A 334 23.69 4.84 8.70
CA HIS A 334 22.34 5.27 9.11
C HIS A 334 22.36 6.63 9.80
N GLY A 335 23.36 6.89 10.65
CA GLY A 335 23.57 8.19 11.29
C GLY A 335 23.82 9.32 10.28
N ALA A 336 24.56 9.04 9.20
CA ALA A 336 24.80 10.00 8.12
C ALA A 336 23.53 10.34 7.34
N VAL A 337 22.67 9.34 7.06
CA VAL A 337 21.34 9.56 6.45
C VAL A 337 20.49 10.45 7.36
N ALA A 338 20.40 10.13 8.65
CA ALA A 338 19.60 10.90 9.60
C ALA A 338 20.10 12.35 9.75
N ALA A 339 21.43 12.54 9.80
CA ALA A 339 22.04 13.86 9.85
C ALA A 339 21.79 14.68 8.58
N ALA A 340 21.87 14.05 7.41
CA ALA A 340 21.57 14.70 6.14
C ALA A 340 20.08 15.09 6.03
N GLN A 341 19.17 14.22 6.49
CA GLN A 341 17.74 14.55 6.54
C GLN A 341 17.45 15.73 7.48
N ALA A 342 18.10 15.77 8.65
CA ALA A 342 17.91 16.84 9.62
C ALA A 342 18.50 18.19 9.16
N ALA A 343 19.56 18.16 8.35
CA ALA A 343 20.20 19.36 7.80
C ALA A 343 19.55 19.86 6.51
N GLY A 344 18.79 19.01 5.81
CA GLY A 344 18.17 19.32 4.52
C GLY A 344 16.93 20.20 4.63
N ALA A 345 16.26 20.39 3.49
CA ALA A 345 15.02 21.17 3.44
C ALA A 345 13.92 20.54 4.33
N PRO A 346 13.01 21.34 4.92
CA PRO A 346 11.94 20.82 5.80
C PRO A 346 11.02 19.78 5.14
N CYS A 347 10.90 19.82 3.81
CA CYS A 347 10.08 18.88 3.04
C CYS A 347 10.75 17.52 2.80
N LEU A 348 12.04 17.37 3.10
CA LEU A 348 12.82 16.18 2.80
C LEU A 348 12.29 14.96 3.55
N GLY A 349 12.04 13.87 2.83
CA GLY A 349 11.37 12.67 3.36
C GLY A 349 9.85 12.79 3.44
N GLY A 350 9.28 13.94 3.10
CA GLY A 350 7.84 14.09 2.90
C GLY A 350 7.32 13.12 1.86
N THR A 351 6.17 12.49 2.10
CA THR A 351 5.69 11.39 1.26
C THR A 351 4.21 11.53 0.95
N LEU A 352 3.84 11.37 -0.32
CA LEU A 352 2.46 11.14 -0.75
C LEU A 352 2.28 9.68 -1.16
N VAL A 353 1.30 9.01 -0.56
CA VAL A 353 0.99 7.60 -0.85
C VAL A 353 -0.43 7.51 -1.42
N PHE A 354 -0.55 7.10 -2.66
CA PHE A 354 -1.81 6.90 -3.35
C PHE A 354 -2.11 5.41 -3.48
N VAL A 355 -3.26 4.99 -2.95
CA VAL A 355 -3.65 3.58 -2.89
C VAL A 355 -4.97 3.37 -3.61
N ASP A 356 -4.92 2.68 -4.74
CA ASP A 356 -6.09 2.19 -5.48
C ASP A 356 -6.39 0.76 -5.03
N LEU A 357 -7.35 0.59 -4.12
CA LEU A 357 -7.68 -0.73 -3.59
C LEU A 357 -8.45 -1.56 -4.62
N ALA A 358 -8.29 -2.87 -4.56
CA ALA A 358 -9.12 -3.82 -5.28
C ALA A 358 -10.60 -3.64 -4.90
N GLY A 359 -11.50 -4.08 -5.79
CA GLY A 359 -12.93 -3.99 -5.58
C GLY A 359 -13.39 -4.77 -4.36
N SER A 360 -14.28 -4.16 -3.56
CA SER A 360 -14.81 -4.77 -2.34
C SER A 360 -15.94 -5.80 -2.59
N GLU A 361 -16.08 -6.29 -3.82
CA GLU A 361 -17.05 -7.32 -4.14
C GLU A 361 -16.86 -8.54 -3.25
N HIS A 362 -17.98 -9.02 -2.72
CA HIS A 362 -18.01 -10.28 -2.01
C HIS A 362 -17.94 -11.40 -3.04
N ALA A 363 -17.33 -12.53 -2.70
CA ALA A 363 -17.49 -13.74 -3.49
C ALA A 363 -19.00 -13.97 -3.65
N GLY A 364 -19.51 -13.86 -4.88
CA GLY A 364 -20.92 -14.07 -5.15
C GLY A 364 -21.36 -15.37 -4.48
N SER A 365 -22.49 -15.33 -3.80
CA SER A 365 -23.17 -16.56 -3.42
C SER A 365 -23.42 -17.35 -4.71
N ALA A 366 -23.39 -18.68 -4.65
CA ALA A 366 -23.65 -19.57 -5.79
C ALA A 366 -25.03 -19.32 -6.48
N SER A 367 -25.84 -18.40 -5.95
CA SER A 367 -27.11 -17.92 -6.50
C SER A 367 -26.99 -17.08 -7.78
N ASP A 368 -25.81 -16.53 -8.12
CA ASP A 368 -25.64 -15.70 -9.33
C ASP A 368 -25.42 -16.52 -10.62
N GLY A 369 -25.48 -17.87 -10.55
CA GLY A 369 -25.34 -18.76 -11.71
C GLY A 369 -23.96 -18.76 -12.38
N ILE A 370 -23.04 -17.87 -11.97
CA ILE A 370 -21.66 -17.79 -12.45
C ILE A 370 -20.78 -18.61 -11.52
N VAL A 371 -20.37 -19.80 -11.98
CA VAL A 371 -19.39 -20.62 -11.27
C VAL A 371 -18.02 -19.95 -11.42
N LYS A 372 -17.59 -19.21 -10.40
CA LYS A 372 -16.22 -18.70 -10.32
C LYS A 372 -15.25 -19.87 -10.28
N ASN A 373 -14.18 -19.80 -11.09
CA ASN A 373 -13.12 -20.81 -11.03
C ASN A 373 -12.34 -20.72 -9.70
N GLU A 374 -11.57 -21.76 -9.37
CA GLU A 374 -10.84 -21.81 -8.09
C GLU A 374 -9.88 -20.61 -7.91
N THR A 375 -9.26 -20.14 -8.99
CA THR A 375 -8.36 -18.98 -9.00
C THR A 375 -9.11 -17.69 -8.63
N GLU A 376 -10.25 -17.43 -9.26
CA GLU A 376 -11.09 -16.26 -8.98
C GLU A 376 -11.65 -16.27 -7.56
N GLN A 377 -11.99 -17.45 -7.04
CA GLN A 377 -12.39 -17.59 -5.64
C GLN A 377 -11.24 -17.28 -4.70
N GLN A 378 -10.03 -17.73 -5.01
CA GLN A 378 -8.83 -17.44 -4.23
C GLN A 378 -8.48 -15.95 -4.25
N GLU A 379 -8.56 -15.30 -5.41
CA GLU A 379 -8.40 -13.84 -5.56
C GLU A 379 -9.41 -13.09 -4.68
N CYS A 380 -10.70 -13.45 -4.75
CA CYS A 380 -11.74 -12.86 -3.91
C CYS A 380 -11.44 -13.03 -2.41
N ARG A 381 -10.91 -14.19 -1.98
CA ARG A 381 -10.54 -14.44 -0.58
C ARG A 381 -9.40 -13.52 -0.14
N GLU A 382 -8.34 -13.39 -0.94
CA GLU A 382 -7.19 -12.54 -0.59
C GLU A 382 -7.53 -11.04 -0.62
N ILE A 383 -8.39 -10.59 -1.54
CA ILE A 383 -8.92 -9.22 -1.54
C ILE A 383 -9.69 -8.94 -0.24
N ASN A 384 -10.62 -9.81 0.15
CA ASN A 384 -11.41 -9.61 1.36
C ASN A 384 -10.57 -9.68 2.64
N LYS A 385 -9.56 -10.55 2.68
CA LYS A 385 -8.60 -10.66 3.79
C LYS A 385 -7.79 -9.37 3.96
N SER A 386 -7.24 -8.83 2.88
CA SER A 386 -6.46 -7.59 2.90
C SER A 386 -7.31 -6.37 3.30
N LEU A 387 -8.53 -6.25 2.79
CA LEU A 387 -9.47 -5.18 3.17
C LEU A 387 -9.92 -5.30 4.64
N SER A 388 -10.15 -6.53 5.13
CA SER A 388 -10.48 -6.77 6.54
C SER A 388 -9.33 -6.44 7.49
N ALA A 389 -8.09 -6.77 7.10
CA ALA A 389 -6.89 -6.39 7.82
C ALA A 389 -6.72 -4.85 7.88
N LEU A 390 -6.96 -4.16 6.75
CA LEU A 390 -6.89 -2.70 6.68
C LEU A 390 -7.92 -2.05 7.61
N LYS A 391 -9.16 -2.56 7.63
CA LYS A 391 -10.21 -2.14 8.56
C LYS A 391 -9.78 -2.27 10.02
N ALA A 392 -9.12 -3.39 10.37
CA ALA A 392 -8.62 -3.62 11.72
C ALA A 392 -7.52 -2.61 12.09
N CYS A 393 -6.64 -2.26 11.15
CA CYS A 393 -5.61 -1.24 11.35
C CYS A 393 -6.22 0.14 11.65
N PHE A 394 -7.19 0.60 10.84
CA PHE A 394 -7.86 1.88 11.08
C PHE A 394 -8.59 1.93 12.43
N ARG A 395 -9.29 0.85 12.81
CA ARG A 395 -9.94 0.75 14.13
C ARG A 395 -8.93 0.77 15.29
N SER A 396 -7.81 0.08 15.13
CA SER A 396 -6.72 0.06 16.12
C SER A 396 -6.16 1.46 16.33
N GLN A 397 -5.93 2.19 15.24
CA GLN A 397 -5.41 3.55 15.22
C GLN A 397 -6.39 4.55 15.84
N ALA A 398 -7.67 4.51 15.47
CA ALA A 398 -8.70 5.37 16.06
C ALA A 398 -8.82 5.19 17.58
N LYS A 399 -8.70 3.94 18.05
CA LYS A 399 -8.74 3.60 19.48
C LYS A 399 -7.41 3.79 20.22
N ASN A 400 -6.36 4.28 19.55
CA ASN A 400 -4.99 4.37 20.07
C ASN A 400 -4.48 3.06 20.69
N LEU A 401 -4.87 1.91 20.11
CA LEU A 401 -4.39 0.61 20.57
C LEU A 401 -2.95 0.41 20.11
N SER A 402 -2.07 -0.03 21.01
CA SER A 402 -0.66 -0.30 20.69
C SER A 402 -0.45 -1.63 19.94
N SER A 403 -1.52 -2.31 19.53
CA SER A 403 -1.42 -3.64 18.92
C SER A 403 -0.74 -3.55 17.56
N THR A 404 0.51 -4.01 17.50
CA THR A 404 1.32 -4.09 16.27
C THR A 404 0.93 -5.28 15.39
N SER A 405 0.13 -6.22 15.89
CA SER A 405 -0.19 -7.46 15.17
C SER A 405 -1.10 -7.24 13.97
N CYS A 406 -1.96 -6.21 13.98
CA CYS A 406 -2.92 -5.98 12.88
C CYS A 406 -2.24 -5.73 11.54
N TYR A 407 -1.04 -5.14 11.55
CA TYR A 407 -0.27 -4.86 10.34
C TYR A 407 0.26 -6.12 9.65
N ARG A 408 0.43 -7.22 10.39
CA ARG A 408 0.97 -8.49 9.86
C ARG A 408 -0.10 -9.40 9.22
N ASN A 409 -1.38 -9.04 9.32
CA ASN A 409 -2.48 -9.86 8.82
C ASN A 409 -2.59 -9.88 7.28
N SER A 410 -1.93 -8.96 6.59
CA SER A 410 -1.84 -8.93 5.12
C SER A 410 -0.56 -8.21 4.67
N LYS A 411 -0.08 -8.50 3.44
CA LYS A 411 1.03 -7.73 2.84
C LYS A 411 0.67 -6.26 2.61
N LEU A 412 -0.58 -5.95 2.28
CA LEU A 412 -1.09 -4.58 2.16
C LEU A 412 -0.87 -3.79 3.47
N THR A 413 -1.35 -4.32 4.58
CA THR A 413 -1.22 -3.66 5.89
C THR A 413 0.22 -3.64 6.39
N LEU A 414 1.05 -4.59 5.97
CA LEU A 414 2.46 -4.62 6.31
C LEU A 414 3.21 -3.50 5.58
N LEU A 415 2.99 -3.35 4.28
CA LEU A 415 3.57 -2.27 3.47
C LEU A 415 3.17 -0.88 3.99
N LEU A 416 1.91 -0.71 4.37
CA LEU A 416 1.39 0.58 4.85
C LEU A 416 1.71 0.86 6.32
N ARG A 417 2.34 -0.10 7.03
CA ARG A 417 2.55 0.00 8.48
C ARG A 417 3.33 1.25 8.86
N ASP A 418 4.43 1.50 8.18
CA ASP A 418 5.33 2.59 8.56
C ASP A 418 4.65 3.94 8.26
N HIS A 419 3.92 4.03 7.15
CA HIS A 419 3.04 5.17 6.82
C HIS A 419 1.96 5.42 7.86
N PHE A 420 1.38 4.38 8.47
CA PHE A 420 0.37 4.52 9.52
C PHE A 420 0.94 4.82 10.90
N ARG A 421 2.11 4.29 11.25
CA ARG A 421 2.71 4.44 12.58
C ARG A 421 3.36 5.80 12.81
N THR A 422 3.82 6.48 11.76
CA THR A 422 4.41 7.81 11.87
C THR A 422 3.43 8.78 12.53
N ALA A 423 3.76 9.31 13.71
CA ALA A 423 2.83 10.09 14.53
C ALA A 423 2.21 11.30 13.82
N GLN A 424 2.91 11.84 12.81
CA GLN A 424 2.50 13.03 12.08
C GLN A 424 1.87 12.73 10.70
N SER A 425 1.61 11.47 10.35
CA SER A 425 0.98 11.20 9.04
C SER A 425 -0.51 11.54 9.01
N LYS A 426 -1.01 11.96 7.85
CA LYS A 426 -2.44 12.14 7.60
C LYS A 426 -2.95 11.02 6.72
N THR A 427 -4.15 10.54 6.99
CA THR A 427 -4.76 9.46 6.21
C THR A 427 -6.15 9.86 5.80
N MET A 428 -6.40 9.78 4.49
CA MET A 428 -7.68 10.03 3.85
C MET A 428 -8.17 8.76 3.18
N MET A 429 -9.48 8.49 3.31
CA MET A 429 -10.16 7.46 2.55
C MET A 429 -11.25 8.09 1.69
N VAL A 430 -11.24 7.77 0.40
CA VAL A 430 -12.27 8.14 -0.58
C VAL A 430 -13.16 6.92 -0.82
N GLY A 431 -14.38 6.94 -0.28
CA GLY A 431 -15.42 5.97 -0.59
C GLY A 431 -16.04 6.29 -1.94
N THR A 432 -15.70 5.55 -2.98
CA THR A 432 -16.25 5.73 -4.33
C THR A 432 -17.55 4.94 -4.51
N ILE A 433 -18.61 5.59 -4.99
CA ILE A 433 -19.97 5.08 -5.01
C ILE A 433 -20.56 5.15 -6.42
N SER A 434 -21.17 4.05 -6.88
CA SER A 434 -22.05 4.06 -8.06
C SER A 434 -23.46 4.55 -7.68
N PRO A 435 -24.09 5.39 -8.51
CA PRO A 435 -25.48 5.81 -8.31
C PRO A 435 -26.49 4.77 -8.80
N SER A 436 -26.09 3.76 -9.59
CA SER A 436 -27.01 2.76 -10.12
C SER A 436 -27.66 1.93 -9.01
N SER A 437 -28.98 1.79 -9.06
CA SER A 437 -29.79 0.95 -8.17
C SER A 437 -29.42 -0.53 -8.25
N VAL A 438 -28.90 -0.99 -9.40
CA VAL A 438 -28.33 -2.35 -9.56
C VAL A 438 -27.20 -2.60 -8.56
N HIS A 439 -26.49 -1.54 -8.15
CA HIS A 439 -25.39 -1.59 -7.20
C HIS A 439 -25.78 -1.18 -5.77
N ALA A 440 -27.07 -1.13 -5.42
CA ALA A 440 -27.55 -0.69 -4.11
C ALA A 440 -26.92 -1.41 -2.91
N VAL A 441 -26.70 -2.73 -3.05
CA VAL A 441 -26.08 -3.57 -2.00
C VAL A 441 -24.61 -3.21 -1.84
N GLN A 442 -23.88 -3.09 -2.95
CA GLN A 442 -22.48 -2.72 -2.99
C GLN A 442 -22.25 -1.30 -2.44
N THR A 443 -23.12 -0.36 -2.79
CA THR A 443 -23.15 1.01 -2.25
C THR A 443 -23.38 0.99 -0.74
N THR A 444 -24.33 0.18 -0.25
CA THR A 444 -24.54 -0.02 1.19
C THR A 444 -23.26 -0.50 1.88
N HIS A 445 -22.61 -1.55 1.37
CA HIS A 445 -21.40 -2.10 2.00
C HIS A 445 -20.25 -1.09 2.02
N THR A 446 -20.09 -0.33 0.92
CA THR A 446 -19.06 0.71 0.82
C THR A 446 -19.27 1.79 1.87
N LEU A 447 -20.50 2.30 2.01
CA LEU A 447 -20.85 3.34 2.99
C LEU A 447 -20.78 2.86 4.43
N GLN A 448 -21.15 1.60 4.71
CA GLN A 448 -20.98 1.00 6.04
C GLN A 448 -19.51 0.92 6.45
N TYR A 449 -18.64 0.52 5.51
CA TYR A 449 -17.20 0.48 5.75
C TYR A 449 -16.66 1.90 5.97
N ALA A 450 -17.00 2.85 5.08
CA ALA A 450 -16.56 4.23 5.14
C ALA A 450 -16.99 4.91 6.46
N GLN A 451 -18.25 4.76 6.88
CA GLN A 451 -18.74 5.25 8.18
C GLN A 451 -17.92 4.71 9.34
N LEU A 452 -17.61 3.41 9.32
CA LEU A 452 -16.87 2.76 10.39
C LEU A 452 -15.41 3.22 10.47
N VAL A 453 -14.80 3.58 9.33
CA VAL A 453 -13.45 4.17 9.29
C VAL A 453 -13.46 5.61 9.78
N GLY A 454 -14.51 6.37 9.49
CA GLY A 454 -14.67 7.76 9.93
C GLY A 454 -15.13 7.89 11.38
N GLU A 455 -15.61 6.82 12.00
CA GLU A 455 -16.11 6.79 13.37
C GLU A 455 -15.00 7.22 14.37
N PRO A 456 -15.30 8.18 15.28
CA PRO A 456 -14.31 8.74 16.21
C PRO A 456 -13.87 7.79 17.34
#